data_AF-A0A444V456-F1
#
_entry.id   AF-A0A444V456-F1
#
_cell.length_a   1.000
_cell.length_b   1.000
_cell.length_c   1.000
_cell.angle_alpha   90.00
_cell.angle_beta   90.00
_cell.angle_gamma   90.00
#
_symmetry.space_group_name_H-M   'P 1'
#
loop_
_entity.id
_entity.type
_entity.pdbx_description
1 polymer ?
#
loop_
_entity_poly.entity_id
_entity_poly.type
_entity_poly.pdbx_seq_one_letter_code
_entity_poly.pdbx_strand_id
1 'polypeptide(L)'
;MSEYNATQSDYRERCKGRIQRQLEITGRNTTNEELESMLESDNPAIFTSGIIMDSNITKQAMNEIETRHTEIIKLENSIRELHDMFVDMAMLVESQGELVNNIEKNVMSSVDYVERAKEETKKAVSLKGKSRRGEMIDRIEYNVEHSVDYVERAVSDTKKAVKYQSKARRVSKGERPAALTGLCMWRGGAWRDEAWRGVAWFASSA
;
A
#
# COMPACT_ATOMS: atom_id res chain seq x y z
N MET A 1 8.58 4.65 1.46
CA MET A 1 7.37 4.75 2.31
C MET A 1 7.53 4.10 3.67
N SER A 2 8.09 2.87 3.78
CA SER A 2 8.61 2.37 5.08
C SER A 2 9.58 3.36 5.72
N GLU A 3 10.39 4.01 4.90
CA GLU A 3 11.32 5.05 5.32
C GLU A 3 10.64 6.35 5.79
N TYR A 4 9.50 6.74 5.19
CA TYR A 4 8.73 7.90 5.64
C TYR A 4 8.17 7.63 7.04
N ASN A 5 7.47 6.50 7.23
CA ASN A 5 6.93 6.13 8.54
C ASN A 5 8.01 5.87 9.59
N ALA A 6 9.15 5.27 9.22
CA ALA A 6 10.29 5.14 10.13
C ALA A 6 10.79 6.52 10.58
N THR A 7 10.95 7.45 9.64
CA THR A 7 11.37 8.83 9.94
C THR A 7 10.34 9.56 10.81
N GLN A 8 9.02 9.35 10.59
CA GLN A 8 7.95 9.90 11.41
C GLN A 8 7.98 9.29 12.83
N SER A 9 8.13 7.98 12.96
CA SER A 9 8.24 7.28 14.24
C SER A 9 9.46 7.76 15.04
N ASP A 10 10.61 7.89 14.39
CA ASP A 10 11.83 8.42 14.99
C ASP A 10 11.69 9.89 15.40
N TYR A 11 10.88 10.67 14.67
CA TYR A 11 10.57 12.04 15.04
C TYR A 11 9.65 12.09 16.28
N ARG A 12 8.62 11.24 16.34
CA ARG A 12 7.75 11.09 17.53
C ARG A 12 8.57 10.76 18.78
N GLU A 13 9.44 9.77 18.69
CA GLU A 13 10.27 9.32 19.81
C GLU A 13 11.24 10.42 20.28
N ARG A 14 11.82 11.18 19.34
CA ARG A 14 12.66 12.34 19.66
C ARG A 14 11.88 13.45 20.37
N CYS A 15 10.65 13.74 19.96
CA CYS A 15 9.80 14.73 20.62
C CYS A 15 9.41 14.27 22.03
N LYS A 16 9.01 13.01 22.18
CA LYS A 16 8.72 12.39 23.47
C LYS A 16 9.90 12.46 24.44
N GLY A 17 11.10 12.09 23.99
CA GLY A 17 12.32 12.17 24.81
C GLY A 17 12.68 13.61 25.22
N ARG A 18 12.31 14.62 24.42
CA ARG A 18 12.45 16.04 24.81
C ARG A 18 11.45 16.43 25.88
N ILE A 19 10.18 16.02 25.75
CA ILE A 19 9.14 16.29 26.75
C ILE A 19 9.53 15.67 28.10
N GLN A 20 10.02 14.43 28.09
CA GLN A 20 10.47 13.74 29.30
C GLN A 20 11.56 14.52 30.04
N ARG A 21 12.59 14.99 29.32
CA ARG A 21 13.66 15.81 29.92
C ARG A 21 13.15 17.14 30.48
N GLN A 22 12.20 17.78 29.81
CA GLN A 22 11.62 19.04 30.30
C GLN A 22 10.76 18.81 31.56
N LEU A 23 10.09 17.67 31.67
CA LEU A 23 9.37 17.28 32.89
C LEU A 23 10.33 17.01 34.06
N GLU A 24 11.47 16.36 33.81
CA GLU A 24 12.54 16.17 34.80
C GLU A 24 13.09 17.51 35.32
N ILE A 25 13.31 18.50 34.44
CA ILE A 25 13.75 19.87 34.81
C ILE A 25 12.74 20.56 35.71
N THR A 26 11.45 20.30 35.50
CA THR A 26 10.36 20.87 36.31
C THR A 26 10.15 20.15 37.65
N GLY A 27 10.93 19.10 37.92
CA GLY A 27 10.89 18.33 39.15
C GLY A 27 9.87 17.18 39.15
N ARG A 28 9.28 16.84 37.99
CA ARG A 28 8.32 15.75 37.83
C ARG A 28 8.96 14.57 37.11
N ASN A 29 9.36 13.56 37.87
CA ASN A 29 9.79 12.29 37.30
C ASN A 29 8.57 11.55 36.76
N THR A 30 8.53 11.31 35.44
CA THR A 30 7.46 10.57 34.76
C THR A 30 8.03 9.30 34.16
N THR A 31 7.32 8.19 34.35
CA THR A 31 7.66 6.94 33.67
C THR A 31 7.26 7.01 32.19
N ASN A 32 7.81 6.12 31.39
CA ASN A 32 7.55 6.10 29.96
C ASN A 32 6.07 5.82 29.65
N GLU A 33 5.46 4.93 30.43
CA GLU A 33 4.05 4.57 30.34
C GLU A 33 3.12 5.71 30.79
N GLU A 34 3.47 6.41 31.88
CA GLU A 34 2.71 7.59 32.30
C GLU A 34 2.81 8.71 31.27
N LEU A 35 3.99 8.95 30.70
CA LEU A 35 4.18 9.97 29.66
C LEU A 35 3.35 9.66 28.42
N GLU A 36 3.29 8.40 27.99
CA GLU A 36 2.40 8.00 26.88
C GLU A 36 0.93 8.25 27.23
N SER A 37 0.49 7.92 28.45
CA SER A 37 -0.89 8.20 28.87
C SER A 37 -1.22 9.71 28.87
N MET A 38 -0.22 10.55 29.16
CA MET A 38 -0.36 12.00 29.10
C MET A 38 -0.44 12.52 27.66
N LEU A 39 0.31 11.92 26.75
CA LEU A 39 0.28 12.25 25.30
C LEU A 39 -1.01 11.77 24.63
N GLU A 40 -1.59 10.65 25.06
CA GLU A 40 -2.89 10.15 24.59
C GLU A 40 -4.06 11.01 25.09
N SER A 41 -3.84 11.78 26.16
CA SER A 41 -4.88 12.63 26.72
C SER A 41 -5.06 13.91 25.91
N ASP A 42 -6.31 14.23 25.57
CA ASP A 42 -6.66 15.41 24.76
C ASP A 42 -6.63 16.73 25.58
N ASN A 43 -5.97 16.71 26.74
CA ASN A 43 -5.93 17.84 27.67
C ASN A 43 -4.52 18.40 27.81
N PRO A 44 -4.20 19.54 27.16
CA PRO A 44 -2.88 20.19 27.26
C PRO A 44 -2.49 20.57 28.69
N ALA A 45 -3.47 20.77 29.58
CA ALA A 45 -3.22 21.11 30.98
C ALA A 45 -2.69 19.93 31.81
N ILE A 46 -2.68 18.71 31.27
CA ILE A 46 -2.11 17.56 31.97
C ILE A 46 -0.62 17.77 32.27
N PHE A 47 0.10 18.47 31.38
CA PHE A 47 1.52 18.79 31.54
C PHE A 47 1.78 19.89 32.57
N THR A 48 0.81 20.77 32.83
CA THR A 48 0.93 21.85 33.82
C THR A 48 0.41 21.44 35.20
N SER A 49 -0.30 20.31 35.29
CA SER A 49 -0.82 19.78 36.55
C SER A 49 0.30 19.41 37.53
N GLY A 50 0.31 20.04 38.71
CA GLY A 50 1.27 19.74 39.77
C GLY A 50 2.64 20.43 39.66
N ILE A 51 2.83 21.34 38.71
CA ILE A 51 4.09 22.08 38.53
C ILE A 51 3.93 23.52 39.04
N ILE A 52 4.83 23.93 39.92
CA ILE A 52 4.83 25.28 40.47
C ILE A 52 5.55 26.22 39.49
N MET A 53 4.83 27.18 38.89
CA MET A 53 5.35 28.12 37.89
C MET A 53 6.12 29.31 38.49
N ASP A 54 6.98 29.06 39.47
CA ASP A 54 7.67 30.12 40.23
C ASP A 54 8.95 30.61 39.55
N SER A 55 9.57 29.77 38.71
CA SER A 55 10.80 30.09 37.99
C SER A 55 10.55 30.36 36.51
N ASN A 56 11.27 31.34 35.96
CA ASN A 56 11.31 31.58 34.50
C ASN A 56 11.76 30.32 33.73
N ILE A 57 12.58 29.48 34.36
CA ILE A 57 13.04 28.20 33.80
C ILE A 57 11.87 27.23 33.63
N THR A 58 11.00 27.12 34.64
CA THR A 58 9.81 26.26 34.60
C THR A 58 8.83 26.72 33.53
N LYS A 59 8.64 28.04 33.38
CA LYS A 59 7.77 28.61 32.32
C LYS A 59 8.30 28.30 30.92
N GLN A 60 9.61 28.38 30.72
CA GLN A 60 10.24 28.04 29.46
C GLN A 60 10.11 26.54 29.14
N ALA A 61 10.31 25.67 30.14
CA ALA A 61 10.13 24.22 30.00
C ALA A 61 8.68 23.87 29.60
N MET A 62 7.69 24.53 30.20
CA MET A 62 6.27 24.34 29.84
C MET A 62 5.97 24.73 28.39
N ASN A 63 6.49 25.87 27.94
CA ASN A 63 6.29 26.32 26.56
C ASN A 63 6.93 25.35 25.55
N GLU A 64 8.12 24.82 25.85
CA GLU A 64 8.75 23.80 25.01
C GLU A 64 7.93 22.50 24.99
N ILE A 65 7.40 22.06 26.13
CA ILE A 65 6.52 20.87 26.20
C ILE A 65 5.28 21.06 25.33
N GLU A 66 4.59 22.19 25.45
CA GLU A 66 3.38 22.49 24.66
C GLU A 66 3.67 22.54 23.15
N THR A 67 4.80 23.14 22.77
CA THR A 67 5.25 23.20 21.38
C THR A 67 5.51 21.79 20.83
N ARG A 68 6.24 20.94 21.57
CA ARG A 68 6.52 19.55 21.16
C ARG A 68 5.27 18.68 21.11
N HIS A 69 4.35 18.86 22.06
CA HIS A 69 3.06 18.18 22.05
C HIS A 69 2.26 18.53 20.80
N THR A 70 2.22 19.81 20.42
CA THR A 70 1.56 20.27 19.19
C THR A 70 2.21 19.68 17.94
N GLU A 71 3.54 19.53 17.91
CA GLU A 71 4.25 18.85 16.82
C GLU A 71 3.87 17.36 16.73
N ILE A 72 3.73 16.66 17.88
CA ILE A 72 3.27 15.26 17.92
C ILE A 72 1.83 15.15 17.40
N ILE A 73 0.92 16.05 17.79
CA ILE A 73 -0.47 16.02 17.29
C ILE A 73 -0.51 16.19 15.76
N LYS A 74 0.26 17.15 15.22
CA LYS A 74 0.36 17.36 13.76
C LYS A 74 0.89 16.12 13.04
N LEU A 75 1.87 15.46 13.64
CA LEU A 75 2.43 14.21 13.13
C LEU A 75 1.38 13.10 13.07
N GLU A 76 0.64 12.90 14.17
CA GLU A 76 -0.41 11.89 14.25
C GLU A 76 -1.54 12.14 13.26
N ASN A 77 -1.95 13.40 13.08
CA ASN A 77 -2.95 13.77 12.07
C ASN A 77 -2.47 13.45 10.66
N SER A 78 -1.21 13.77 10.33
CA SER A 78 -0.64 13.42 9.02
C SER A 78 -0.59 11.90 8.79
N ILE A 79 -0.30 11.11 9.83
CA ILE A 79 -0.31 9.65 9.76
C ILE A 79 -1.75 9.12 9.57
N ARG A 80 -2.75 9.70 10.25
CA ARG A 80 -4.17 9.34 10.06
C ARG A 80 -4.64 9.63 8.64
N GLU A 81 -4.35 10.82 8.11
CA GLU A 81 -4.68 11.19 6.72
C GLU A 81 -4.04 10.21 5.72
N LEU A 82 -2.78 9.86 5.94
CA LEU A 82 -2.06 8.90 5.10
C LEU A 82 -2.67 7.49 5.21
N HIS A 83 -3.09 7.07 6.40
CA HIS A 83 -3.83 5.83 6.60
C HIS A 83 -5.16 5.82 5.84
N ASP A 84 -5.94 6.91 5.90
CA ASP A 84 -7.23 7.01 5.21
C ASP A 84 -7.04 6.95 3.69
N MET A 85 -6.03 7.64 3.17
CA MET A 85 -5.64 7.50 1.75
C MET A 85 -5.27 6.06 1.38
N PHE A 86 -4.65 5.29 2.28
CA PHE A 86 -4.34 3.88 2.04
C PHE A 86 -5.60 3.00 2.02
N VAL A 87 -6.54 3.25 2.92
CA VAL A 87 -7.82 2.54 2.95
C VAL A 87 -8.63 2.83 1.68
N ASP A 88 -8.66 4.09 1.24
CA ASP A 88 -9.30 4.48 -0.02
C ASP A 88 -8.64 3.81 -1.24
N MET A 89 -7.30 3.79 -1.28
CA MET A 89 -6.57 3.12 -2.35
C MET A 89 -6.82 1.60 -2.35
N ALA A 90 -6.94 0.99 -1.17
CA ALA A 90 -7.30 -0.42 -1.02
C ALA A 90 -8.71 -0.72 -1.58
N MET A 91 -9.70 0.15 -1.30
CA MET A 91 -11.06 0.03 -1.84
C MET A 91 -11.11 0.21 -3.36
N LEU A 92 -10.34 1.17 -3.90
CA LEU A 92 -10.25 1.41 -5.35
C LEU A 92 -9.64 0.21 -6.09
N VAL A 93 -8.59 -0.40 -5.55
CA VAL A 93 -7.98 -1.60 -6.14
C VAL A 93 -8.93 -2.80 -6.12
N GLU A 94 -9.73 -2.93 -5.05
CA GLU A 94 -10.69 -4.03 -4.95
C GLU A 94 -11.78 -3.92 -6.02
N SER A 95 -12.36 -2.73 -6.19
CA SER A 95 -13.42 -2.45 -7.17
C SER A 95 -12.95 -2.54 -8.63
N GLN A 96 -11.71 -2.15 -8.93
CA GLN A 96 -11.12 -2.29 -10.28
C GLN A 96 -10.90 -3.75 -10.70
N GLY A 97 -10.96 -4.70 -9.75
CA GLY A 97 -10.68 -6.10 -10.06
C GLY A 97 -11.70 -6.80 -10.95
N GLU A 98 -12.97 -6.38 -10.93
CA GLU A 98 -14.00 -6.96 -11.79
C GLU A 98 -13.81 -6.56 -13.26
N LEU A 99 -13.35 -5.33 -13.51
CA LEU A 99 -13.07 -4.83 -14.87
C LEU A 99 -11.92 -5.61 -15.51
N VAL A 100 -10.83 -5.85 -14.77
CA VAL A 100 -9.69 -6.63 -15.26
C VAL A 100 -10.11 -8.05 -15.61
N ASN A 101 -10.93 -8.70 -14.76
CA ASN A 101 -11.47 -10.04 -15.02
C ASN A 101 -12.36 -10.07 -16.27
N ASN A 102 -13.18 -9.05 -16.49
CA ASN A 102 -14.03 -8.95 -17.68
C ASN A 102 -13.19 -8.77 -18.97
N ILE A 103 -12.11 -7.98 -18.90
CA ILE A 103 -11.18 -7.82 -20.03
C ILE A 103 -10.45 -9.14 -20.32
N GLU A 104 -9.96 -9.83 -19.30
CA GLU A 104 -9.32 -11.15 -19.45
C GLU A 104 -10.28 -12.16 -20.11
N LYS A 105 -11.52 -12.23 -19.65
CA LYS A 105 -12.55 -13.11 -20.23
C LYS A 105 -12.84 -12.79 -21.70
N ASN A 106 -12.93 -11.52 -22.06
CA ASN A 106 -13.15 -11.10 -23.44
C ASN A 106 -11.95 -11.44 -24.33
N VAL A 107 -10.74 -11.19 -23.86
CA VAL A 107 -9.50 -11.54 -24.58
C VAL A 107 -9.37 -13.05 -24.76
N MET A 108 -9.65 -13.84 -23.73
CA MET A 108 -9.70 -15.32 -23.84
C MET A 108 -10.72 -15.78 -24.88
N SER A 109 -11.91 -15.18 -24.91
CA SER A 109 -12.91 -15.53 -25.92
C SER A 109 -12.41 -15.20 -27.33
N SER A 110 -11.69 -14.08 -27.51
CA SER A 110 -11.04 -13.73 -28.78
C SER A 110 -9.96 -14.73 -29.20
N VAL A 111 -9.18 -15.29 -28.26
CA VAL A 111 -8.23 -16.37 -28.55
C VAL A 111 -8.96 -17.57 -29.16
N ASP A 112 -10.03 -18.04 -28.51
CA ASP A 112 -10.78 -19.21 -28.97
C ASP A 112 -11.32 -19.03 -30.41
N TYR A 113 -11.82 -17.84 -30.74
CA TYR A 113 -12.31 -17.54 -32.09
C TYR A 113 -11.18 -17.52 -33.12
N VAL A 114 -10.03 -16.93 -32.79
CA VAL A 114 -8.89 -16.82 -33.70
C VAL A 114 -8.21 -18.18 -33.90
N GLU A 115 -8.12 -19.03 -32.86
CA GLU A 115 -7.62 -20.40 -32.97
C GLU A 115 -8.48 -21.25 -33.91
N ARG A 116 -9.81 -21.19 -33.76
CA ARG A 116 -10.72 -21.88 -34.70
C ARG A 116 -10.58 -21.35 -36.12
N ALA A 117 -10.47 -20.03 -36.28
CA ALA A 117 -10.23 -19.43 -37.60
C ALA A 117 -8.92 -19.94 -38.23
N LYS A 118 -7.85 -20.06 -37.44
CA LYS A 118 -6.55 -20.59 -37.87
C LYS A 118 -6.64 -22.06 -38.31
N GLU A 119 -7.40 -22.89 -37.63
CA GLU A 119 -7.62 -24.28 -38.02
C GLU A 119 -8.38 -24.39 -39.35
N GLU A 120 -9.45 -23.61 -39.51
CA GLU A 120 -10.26 -23.62 -40.73
C GLU A 120 -9.49 -23.04 -41.93
N THR A 121 -8.70 -21.97 -41.74
CA THR A 121 -7.85 -21.44 -42.81
C THR A 121 -6.76 -22.43 -43.21
N LYS A 122 -6.15 -23.14 -42.25
CA LYS A 122 -5.15 -24.17 -42.53
C LYS A 122 -5.72 -25.33 -43.35
N LYS A 123 -6.96 -25.76 -43.06
CA LYS A 123 -7.68 -26.73 -43.90
C LYS A 123 -7.91 -26.17 -45.30
N ALA A 124 -8.37 -24.92 -45.42
CA ALA A 124 -8.59 -24.27 -46.72
C ALA A 124 -7.29 -24.15 -47.56
N VAL A 125 -6.15 -23.88 -46.91
CA VAL A 125 -4.83 -23.85 -47.56
C VAL A 125 -4.43 -25.22 -48.07
N SER A 126 -4.67 -26.29 -47.28
CA SER A 126 -4.36 -27.66 -47.71
C SER A 126 -5.21 -28.14 -48.90
N LEU A 127 -6.39 -27.55 -49.11
CA LEU A 127 -7.31 -27.86 -50.21
C LEU A 127 -7.12 -26.95 -51.43
N LYS A 128 -6.26 -25.91 -51.36
CA LYS A 128 -6.10 -24.93 -52.44
C LYS A 128 -5.26 -25.50 -53.60
N GLY A 129 -5.76 -25.38 -54.83
CA GLY A 129 -4.99 -25.56 -56.07
C GLY A 129 -4.36 -24.25 -56.56
N LYS A 130 -3.53 -24.29 -57.62
CA LYS A 130 -2.84 -23.12 -58.24
C LYS A 130 -3.76 -22.12 -58.98
N SER A 131 -5.01 -21.95 -58.54
CA SER A 131 -5.99 -21.05 -59.13
C SER A 131 -5.98 -19.67 -58.44
N ARG A 132 -6.56 -18.64 -59.06
CA ARG A 132 -6.77 -17.29 -58.47
C ARG A 132 -7.47 -17.31 -57.10
N ARG A 133 -8.23 -18.37 -56.77
CA ARG A 133 -8.79 -18.57 -55.41
C ARG A 133 -7.71 -18.85 -54.35
N GLY A 134 -6.56 -19.41 -54.73
CA GLY A 134 -5.43 -19.65 -53.83
C GLY A 134 -4.83 -18.36 -53.26
N GLU A 135 -4.65 -17.32 -54.10
CA GLU A 135 -4.14 -16.01 -53.65
C GLU A 135 -5.09 -15.29 -52.67
N MET A 136 -6.39 -15.59 -52.71
CA MET A 136 -7.35 -15.08 -51.74
C MET A 136 -7.23 -15.81 -50.40
N ILE A 137 -7.06 -17.13 -50.43
CA ILE A 137 -6.87 -17.95 -49.24
C ILE A 137 -5.58 -17.55 -48.51
N ASP A 138 -4.52 -17.25 -49.25
CA ASP A 138 -3.21 -16.87 -48.68
C ASP A 138 -3.25 -15.52 -47.96
N ARG A 139 -4.02 -14.58 -48.50
CA ARG A 139 -4.27 -13.29 -47.82
C ARG A 139 -5.10 -13.46 -46.55
N ILE A 140 -6.05 -14.39 -46.56
CA ILE A 140 -6.86 -14.70 -45.37
C ILE A 140 -6.01 -15.39 -44.31
N GLU A 141 -5.17 -16.36 -44.69
CA GLU A 141 -4.21 -17.01 -43.80
C GLU A 141 -3.27 -15.99 -43.15
N TYR A 142 -2.67 -15.10 -43.95
CA TYR A 142 -1.81 -14.02 -43.47
C TYR A 142 -2.52 -13.13 -42.43
N ASN A 143 -3.75 -12.69 -42.72
CA ASN A 143 -4.51 -11.83 -41.81
C ASN A 143 -4.91 -12.54 -40.51
N VAL A 144 -5.25 -13.84 -40.59
CA VAL A 144 -5.56 -14.65 -39.40
C VAL A 144 -4.31 -14.86 -38.56
N GLU A 145 -3.15 -15.12 -39.16
CA GLU A 145 -1.87 -15.23 -38.45
C GLU A 145 -1.49 -13.92 -37.75
N HIS A 146 -1.65 -12.77 -38.41
CA HIS A 146 -1.44 -11.47 -37.76
C HIS A 146 -2.42 -11.23 -36.61
N SER A 147 -3.66 -11.69 -36.72
CA SER A 147 -4.66 -11.57 -35.66
C SER A 147 -4.27 -12.39 -34.43
N VAL A 148 -3.62 -13.56 -34.62
CA VAL A 148 -3.06 -14.36 -33.52
C VAL A 148 -2.02 -13.54 -32.76
N ASP A 149 -1.08 -12.90 -33.44
CA ASP A 149 -0.03 -12.10 -32.78
C ASP A 149 -0.58 -10.96 -31.92
N TYR A 150 -1.63 -10.27 -32.41
CA TYR A 150 -2.28 -9.20 -31.64
C TYR A 150 -2.99 -9.73 -30.39
N VAL A 151 -3.69 -10.87 -30.52
CA VAL A 151 -4.40 -11.48 -29.41
C VAL A 151 -3.42 -12.06 -28.39
N GLU A 152 -2.31 -12.68 -28.82
CA GLU A 152 -1.26 -13.19 -27.92
C GLU A 152 -0.61 -12.08 -27.11
N ARG A 153 -0.36 -10.92 -27.72
CA ARG A 153 0.11 -9.72 -26.99
C ARG A 153 -0.93 -9.26 -25.96
N ALA A 154 -2.20 -9.19 -26.33
CA ALA A 154 -3.28 -8.84 -25.41
C ALA A 154 -3.41 -9.84 -24.24
N VAL A 155 -3.21 -11.13 -24.47
CA VAL A 155 -3.16 -12.16 -23.42
C VAL A 155 -1.99 -11.93 -22.47
N SER A 156 -0.82 -11.58 -23.00
CA SER A 156 0.36 -11.27 -22.17
C SER A 156 0.10 -10.07 -21.26
N ASP A 157 -0.52 -9.01 -21.79
CA ASP A 157 -0.76 -7.78 -21.05
C ASP A 157 -1.90 -7.92 -20.04
N THR A 158 -2.97 -8.66 -20.36
CA THR A 158 -4.02 -9.00 -19.40
C THR A 158 -3.49 -9.87 -18.25
N LYS A 159 -2.64 -10.88 -18.54
CA LYS A 159 -1.97 -11.68 -17.50
C LYS A 159 -1.08 -10.84 -16.59
N LYS A 160 -0.36 -9.85 -17.14
CA LYS A 160 0.40 -8.89 -16.31
C LYS A 160 -0.54 -8.05 -15.45
N ALA A 161 -1.63 -7.53 -16.01
CA ALA A 161 -2.63 -6.75 -15.27
C ALA A 161 -3.22 -7.54 -14.09
N VAL A 162 -3.60 -8.80 -14.30
CA VAL A 162 -4.06 -9.72 -13.23
C VAL A 162 -2.98 -9.96 -12.18
N LYS A 163 -1.71 -10.10 -12.56
CA LYS A 163 -0.59 -10.20 -11.61
C LYS A 163 -0.42 -8.93 -10.78
N TYR A 164 -0.55 -7.75 -11.39
CA TYR A 164 -0.48 -6.48 -10.65
C TYR A 164 -1.67 -6.31 -9.71
N GLN A 165 -2.88 -6.63 -10.17
CA GLN A 165 -4.09 -6.61 -9.35
C GLN A 165 -3.99 -7.58 -8.16
N SER A 166 -3.55 -8.83 -8.37
CA SER A 166 -3.42 -9.83 -7.30
C SER A 166 -2.31 -9.49 -6.30
N LYS A 167 -1.26 -8.79 -6.73
CA LYS A 167 -0.27 -8.21 -5.81
C LYS A 167 -0.89 -7.05 -5.01
N ALA A 168 -1.59 -6.14 -5.68
CA ALA A 168 -2.25 -5.00 -5.03
C ALA A 168 -3.35 -5.42 -4.04
N ARG A 169 -4.10 -6.50 -4.33
CA ARG A 169 -5.09 -7.10 -3.41
C ARG A 169 -4.48 -7.78 -2.18
N ARG A 170 -3.35 -8.48 -2.35
CA ARG A 170 -2.64 -9.08 -1.21
C ARG A 170 -2.10 -8.01 -0.27
N VAL A 171 -1.64 -6.90 -0.85
CA VAL A 171 -1.23 -5.71 -0.12
C VAL A 171 -2.42 -5.09 0.63
N SER A 172 -3.57 -4.90 -0.01
CA SER A 172 -4.73 -4.26 0.61
C SER A 172 -5.35 -5.09 1.74
N LYS A 173 -5.32 -6.42 1.65
CA LYS A 173 -5.87 -7.33 2.68
C LYS A 173 -4.92 -7.61 3.85
N GLY A 174 -3.69 -7.09 3.83
CA GLY A 174 -2.69 -7.35 4.88
C GLY A 174 -2.29 -8.84 4.99
N GLU A 175 -2.57 -9.66 3.97
CA GLU A 175 -2.27 -11.09 3.97
C GLU A 175 -0.77 -11.30 3.74
N ARG A 176 -0.03 -11.59 4.81
CA ARG A 176 1.38 -12.01 4.75
C ARG A 176 1.50 -13.42 4.16
N PRO A 177 2.57 -13.74 3.41
CA PRO A 177 2.90 -15.13 3.09
C PRO A 177 3.04 -15.94 4.38
N ALA A 178 2.52 -17.18 4.39
CA ALA A 178 2.32 -18.03 5.57
C ALA A 178 3.56 -18.24 6.48
N ALA A 179 4.76 -17.93 5.99
CA ALA A 179 6.00 -17.96 6.76
C ALA A 179 6.15 -16.87 7.85
N LEU A 180 5.22 -15.90 7.94
CA LEU A 180 5.28 -14.77 8.89
C LEU A 180 4.00 -14.64 9.73
N THR A 181 3.47 -15.76 10.22
CA THR A 181 2.23 -15.82 11.01
C THR A 181 2.50 -15.59 12.52
N GLY A 182 2.85 -14.35 12.87
CA GLY A 182 2.83 -13.84 14.25
C GLY A 182 1.66 -12.85 14.43
N LEU A 183 0.70 -13.18 15.28
CA LEU A 183 -0.55 -12.47 15.54
C LEU A 183 -0.32 -11.00 16.00
N CYS A 184 -0.80 -9.99 15.26
CA CYS A 184 -0.78 -8.59 15.72
C CYS A 184 -2.05 -8.28 16.53
N MET A 185 -1.86 -8.00 17.82
CA MET A 185 -2.90 -7.48 18.72
C MET A 185 -2.47 -6.09 19.19
N TRP A 186 -3.35 -5.10 19.06
CA TRP A 186 -3.14 -3.75 19.57
C TRP A 186 -3.14 -3.78 21.11
N ARG A 187 -2.01 -3.45 21.75
CA ARG A 187 -1.91 -3.25 23.22
C ARG A 187 -0.94 -2.14 23.55
N GLY A 188 -1.46 -1.09 24.19
CA GLY A 188 -0.70 -0.11 24.98
C GLY A 188 0.28 0.75 24.20
N GLY A 189 -0.23 1.72 23.43
CA GLY A 189 0.54 2.87 22.92
C GLY A 189 1.62 2.59 21.86
N ALA A 190 1.93 1.33 21.55
CA ALA A 190 2.93 0.97 20.55
C ALA A 190 2.43 -0.14 19.61
N TRP A 191 2.53 0.11 18.30
CA TRP A 191 2.56 -0.95 17.31
C TRP A 191 3.89 -1.68 17.45
N ARG A 192 3.96 -2.75 18.27
CA ARG A 192 5.16 -3.60 18.33
C ARG A 192 5.52 -4.05 16.91
N ASP A 193 6.80 -3.92 16.59
CA ASP A 193 7.51 -3.86 15.30
C ASP A 193 7.34 -5.02 14.28
N GLU A 194 6.20 -5.70 14.24
CA GLU A 194 5.95 -6.78 13.28
C GLU A 194 4.86 -6.48 12.26
N ALA A 195 3.97 -5.51 12.52
CA ALA A 195 2.99 -5.04 11.55
C ALA A 195 3.66 -4.36 10.34
N TRP A 196 4.78 -3.67 10.57
CA TRP A 196 5.50 -2.92 9.54
C TRP A 196 6.63 -3.70 8.85
N ARG A 197 7.00 -4.90 9.31
CA ARG A 197 7.94 -5.76 8.56
C ARG A 197 7.36 -6.28 7.25
N GLY A 198 6.03 -6.38 7.15
CA GLY A 198 5.34 -6.58 5.86
C GLY A 198 5.52 -5.38 4.91
N VAL A 199 5.65 -4.17 5.46
CA VAL A 199 5.92 -2.93 4.71
C VAL A 199 7.43 -2.77 4.41
N ALA A 200 8.32 -3.38 5.19
CA ALA A 200 9.75 -3.48 4.86
C ALA A 200 10.01 -4.41 3.65
N TRP A 201 9.22 -5.48 3.48
CA TRP A 201 9.26 -6.31 2.27
C TRP A 201 8.82 -5.55 1.01
N PHE A 202 7.94 -4.57 1.19
CA PHE A 202 7.48 -3.61 0.19
C PHE A 202 8.61 -2.75 -0.40
N ALA A 203 9.66 -2.48 0.38
CA ALA A 203 10.79 -1.67 -0.03
C ALA A 203 11.93 -2.47 -0.69
N SER A 204 11.98 -3.79 -0.49
CA SER A 204 13.05 -4.64 -1.03
C SER A 204 12.72 -5.31 -2.37
N SER A 205 11.48 -5.18 -2.86
CA SER A 205 10.98 -5.82 -4.08
C SER A 205 10.60 -4.84 -5.21
N ALA A 206 10.94 -3.56 -5.06
CA ALA A 206 10.89 -2.53 -6.10
C ALA A 206 12.33 -2.12 -6.44
#